data_AF-A0A6J7UY41-F1
#
_entry.id   AF-A0A6J7UY41-F1
#
_cell.length_a   1.000
_cell.length_b   1.000
_cell.length_c   1.000
_cell.angle_alpha   90.00
_cell.angle_beta   90.00
_cell.angle_gamma   90.00
#
_symmetry.space_group_name_H-M   'P 1'
#
loop_
_entity.id
_entity.type
_entity.pdbx_description
1 polymer ?
#
loop_
_entity_poly.entity_id
_entity_poly.type
_entity_poly.pdbx_seq_one_letter_code
_entity_poly.pdbx_strand_id
1 'polypeptide(L)'
;MFLYGGSKLPGNYNGNVLDIVSVFEAVGAYATGAIDAEELDHIERNACPTIGACAGMFTANTMASVGEALGLSLPGSASAPAVDRRRDDYAYASGVAVLNLCKLNIRPRDILTKAAFENAIAVVMALGGSTNAVLHLLAIAHEAEVELQLDAFNKIAAKVPHLADTKPHGQYHMLDVDRVGGVPVVMAMLLEAGLLHGDEITVTGKTVAENLALIKPPAPDGEVIHPLSNPIHDLGGIAVLTGTLAPKGSVVKVAGIDFDEFEGPARVFEGEELAMEAVLAGKINPGDVLVIRYEGPKGGPGMREMLAITGAMKGAGRGGDAALITDGRFSGGTHGFCIGHVAPEAVLGGPIALVEEGDRIRIDVRNHSIDLLVDEQTLQERLANWKAPEPRYTKGVLAKYATLARGADQGAVTVA
;
A
#
# COMPACT_ATOMS: atom_id res chain seq x y z
N MET A 1 3.23 0.67 22.95
CA MET A 1 3.66 -0.65 22.46
C MET A 1 2.68 -1.10 21.40
N PHE A 2 3.19 -1.42 20.22
CA PHE A 2 2.51 -2.22 19.21
C PHE A 2 3.25 -3.54 19.06
N LEU A 3 2.52 -4.65 18.94
CA LEU A 3 3.09 -5.97 18.73
C LEU A 3 2.36 -6.64 17.57
N TYR A 4 3.07 -6.85 16.48
CA TYR A 4 2.53 -7.51 15.31
C TYR A 4 2.28 -9.01 15.57
N GLY A 5 1.22 -9.56 14.99
CA GLY A 5 0.92 -10.99 15.10
C GLY A 5 1.90 -11.90 14.33
N GLY A 6 2.58 -11.34 13.33
CA GLY A 6 3.51 -12.07 12.46
C GLY A 6 2.89 -12.42 11.10
N SER A 7 3.77 -12.56 10.11
CA SER A 7 3.40 -13.00 8.76
C SER A 7 3.14 -14.51 8.74
N LYS A 8 2.21 -14.97 7.90
CA LYS A 8 2.10 -16.40 7.59
C LYS A 8 3.29 -16.85 6.75
N LEU A 9 3.58 -18.15 6.78
CA LEU A 9 4.52 -18.76 5.84
C LEU A 9 3.89 -18.83 4.44
N PRO A 10 4.66 -18.59 3.37
CA PRO A 10 4.16 -18.78 2.01
C PRO A 10 3.85 -20.25 1.74
N GLY A 11 2.87 -20.49 0.88
CA GLY A 11 2.50 -21.82 0.38
C GLY A 11 3.51 -22.38 -0.62
N ASN A 12 3.39 -23.67 -0.93
CA ASN A 12 4.15 -24.28 -2.00
C ASN A 12 3.31 -25.31 -2.74
N TYR A 13 3.35 -25.29 -4.07
CA TYR A 13 2.76 -26.32 -4.91
C TYR A 13 3.66 -26.55 -6.13
N ASN A 14 4.08 -27.80 -6.36
CA ASN A 14 4.98 -28.18 -7.47
C ASN A 14 6.25 -27.33 -7.60
N GLY A 15 6.81 -26.88 -6.47
CA GLY A 15 8.01 -26.03 -6.45
C GLY A 15 7.72 -24.54 -6.65
N ASN A 16 6.48 -24.16 -6.99
CA ASN A 16 6.05 -22.76 -7.05
C ASN A 16 5.66 -22.27 -5.65
N VAL A 17 6.24 -21.14 -5.25
CA VAL A 17 5.87 -20.46 -4.01
C VAL A 17 4.53 -19.75 -4.22
N LEU A 18 3.57 -20.01 -3.33
CA LEU A 18 2.20 -19.50 -3.42
C LEU A 18 1.89 -18.53 -2.29
N ASP A 19 0.98 -17.60 -2.55
CA ASP A 19 0.32 -16.80 -1.54
C ASP A 19 -1.14 -16.50 -1.94
N ILE A 20 -1.80 -15.62 -1.19
CA ILE A 20 -3.22 -15.27 -1.46
C ILE A 20 -3.41 -14.65 -2.85
N VAL A 21 -2.42 -13.93 -3.39
CA VAL A 21 -2.50 -13.34 -4.73
C VAL A 21 -2.45 -14.43 -5.79
N SER A 22 -1.68 -15.50 -5.56
CA SER A 22 -1.68 -16.67 -6.46
C SER A 22 -3.08 -17.26 -6.65
N VAL A 23 -3.93 -17.25 -5.62
CA VAL A 23 -5.32 -17.74 -5.71
C VAL A 23 -6.15 -16.82 -6.62
N PHE A 24 -6.03 -15.49 -6.49
CA PHE A 24 -6.76 -14.55 -7.34
C PHE A 24 -6.28 -14.58 -8.80
N GLU A 25 -4.98 -14.73 -9.02
CA GLU A 25 -4.40 -14.94 -10.35
C GLU A 25 -4.93 -16.23 -10.99
N ALA A 26 -5.00 -17.32 -10.22
CA ALA A 26 -5.53 -18.61 -10.66
C ALA A 26 -7.02 -18.51 -11.06
N VAL A 27 -7.84 -17.73 -10.33
CA VAL A 27 -9.24 -17.47 -10.73
C VAL A 27 -9.31 -16.79 -12.10
N GLY A 28 -8.48 -15.78 -12.35
CA GLY A 28 -8.40 -15.12 -13.65
C GLY A 28 -7.94 -16.07 -14.77
N ALA A 29 -6.90 -16.86 -14.51
CA ALA A 29 -6.37 -17.85 -15.45
C ALA A 29 -7.39 -18.95 -15.77
N TYR A 30 -8.18 -19.40 -14.79
CA TYR A 30 -9.26 -20.37 -14.98
C TYR A 30 -10.37 -19.79 -15.87
N ALA A 31 -10.75 -18.52 -15.65
CA ALA A 31 -11.77 -17.85 -16.44
C ALA A 31 -11.39 -17.71 -17.93
N THR A 32 -10.09 -17.57 -18.24
CA THR A 32 -9.59 -17.55 -19.61
C THR A 32 -9.27 -18.94 -20.18
N GLY A 33 -9.48 -20.01 -19.41
CA GLY A 33 -9.17 -21.40 -19.81
C GLY A 33 -7.67 -21.74 -19.84
N ALA A 34 -6.83 -20.94 -19.16
CA ALA A 34 -5.38 -21.17 -19.09
C ALA A 34 -4.99 -22.24 -18.05
N ILE A 35 -5.83 -22.46 -17.04
CA ILE A 35 -5.75 -23.58 -16.09
C ILE A 35 -7.10 -24.28 -15.98
N ASP A 36 -7.12 -25.52 -15.50
CA ASP A 36 -8.34 -26.27 -15.21
C ASP A 36 -8.79 -26.14 -13.74
N ALA A 37 -9.91 -26.78 -13.40
CA ALA A 37 -10.48 -26.73 -12.06
C ALA A 37 -9.67 -27.51 -11.01
N GLU A 38 -8.89 -28.52 -11.44
CA GLU A 38 -8.05 -29.32 -10.54
C GLU A 38 -6.83 -28.50 -10.11
N GLU A 39 -6.18 -27.81 -11.06
CA GLU A 39 -5.08 -26.89 -10.78
C GLU A 39 -5.53 -25.73 -9.85
N LEU A 40 -6.72 -25.17 -10.08
CA LEU A 40 -7.28 -24.13 -9.22
C LEU A 40 -7.50 -24.61 -7.78
N ASP A 41 -8.10 -25.79 -7.59
CA ASP A 41 -8.32 -26.38 -6.25
C ASP A 41 -6.99 -26.69 -5.55
N HIS A 42 -5.97 -27.12 -6.29
CA HIS A 42 -4.63 -27.32 -5.75
C HIS A 42 -3.98 -26.01 -5.28
N ILE A 43 -4.06 -24.94 -6.06
CA ILE A 43 -3.53 -23.63 -5.66
C ILE A 43 -4.26 -23.13 -4.40
N GLU A 44 -5.60 -23.20 -4.36
CA GLU A 44 -6.41 -22.78 -3.21
C GLU A 44 -5.96 -23.49 -1.92
N ARG A 45 -5.85 -24.82 -1.95
CA ARG A 45 -5.53 -25.62 -0.77
C ARG A 45 -4.11 -25.43 -0.24
N ASN A 46 -3.17 -25.00 -1.09
CA ASN A 46 -1.75 -24.91 -0.75
C ASN A 46 -1.26 -23.47 -0.50
N ALA A 47 -2.02 -22.43 -0.88
CA ALA A 47 -1.60 -21.03 -0.77
C ALA A 47 -1.47 -20.48 0.66
N CYS A 48 -2.22 -21.05 1.63
CA CYS A 48 -2.31 -20.52 3.00
C CYS A 48 -2.02 -21.58 4.07
N PRO A 49 -0.76 -22.03 4.23
CA PRO A 49 -0.44 -23.21 5.05
C PRO A 49 -0.48 -22.96 6.58
N THR A 50 -0.44 -21.71 7.02
CA THR A 50 -0.30 -21.36 8.45
C THR A 50 -1.12 -20.14 8.85
N ILE A 51 -1.28 -19.94 10.17
CA ILE A 51 -1.79 -18.69 10.75
C ILE A 51 -0.85 -17.52 10.43
N GLY A 52 -1.38 -16.29 10.52
CA GLY A 52 -0.63 -15.06 10.30
C GLY A 52 -1.20 -14.20 9.18
N ALA A 53 -0.70 -12.98 9.06
CA ALA A 53 -1.12 -12.08 7.98
C ALA A 53 -0.56 -12.50 6.61
N CYS A 54 -0.93 -11.79 5.55
CA CYS A 54 -0.46 -12.08 4.19
C CYS A 54 1.08 -12.09 4.10
N ALA A 55 1.64 -13.01 3.31
CA ALA A 55 3.08 -13.28 3.28
C ALA A 55 3.92 -12.19 2.60
N GLY A 56 3.38 -11.52 1.58
CA GLY A 56 4.08 -10.48 0.82
C GLY A 56 4.11 -9.13 1.55
N MET A 57 4.79 -8.14 0.95
CA MET A 57 4.85 -6.75 1.44
C MET A 57 3.56 -5.99 1.13
N PHE A 58 2.44 -6.53 1.62
CA PHE A 58 1.12 -5.89 1.62
C PHE A 58 0.95 -5.01 2.86
N THR A 59 -0.26 -4.50 3.07
CA THR A 59 -0.58 -3.57 4.16
C THR A 59 -0.17 -4.06 5.54
N ALA A 60 -0.40 -5.34 5.87
CA ALA A 60 -0.05 -5.88 7.19
C ALA A 60 1.46 -5.83 7.49
N ASN A 61 2.27 -6.36 6.58
CA ASN A 61 3.73 -6.37 6.71
C ASN A 61 4.34 -4.96 6.57
N THR A 62 3.75 -4.11 5.72
CA THR A 62 4.15 -2.70 5.62
C THR A 62 3.89 -1.96 6.93
N MET A 63 2.68 -2.09 7.50
CA MET A 63 2.32 -1.41 8.75
C MET A 63 3.04 -1.99 9.97
N ALA A 64 3.40 -3.28 9.95
CA ALA A 64 4.29 -3.86 10.95
C ALA A 64 5.68 -3.22 10.91
N SER A 65 6.24 -3.04 9.71
CA SER A 65 7.53 -2.37 9.49
C SER A 65 7.47 -0.89 9.87
N VAL A 66 6.37 -0.20 9.56
CA VAL A 66 6.07 1.16 10.05
C VAL A 66 6.06 1.20 11.58
N GLY A 67 5.50 0.18 12.25
CA GLY A 67 5.52 0.09 13.71
C GLY A 67 6.93 0.08 14.29
N GLU A 68 7.88 -0.62 13.66
CA GLU A 68 9.30 -0.55 14.04
C GLU A 68 9.93 0.80 13.72
N ALA A 69 9.68 1.33 12.52
CA ALA A 69 10.28 2.58 12.05
C ALA A 69 9.82 3.82 12.82
N LEU A 70 8.54 3.85 13.24
CA LEU A 70 8.00 4.84 14.18
C LEU A 70 8.56 4.67 15.60
N GLY A 71 9.21 3.55 15.89
CA GLY A 71 9.66 3.23 17.25
C GLY A 71 8.54 2.75 18.18
N LEU A 72 7.40 2.30 17.66
CA LEU A 72 6.27 1.77 18.45
C LEU A 72 6.36 0.25 18.73
N SER A 73 7.19 -0.46 17.97
CA SER A 73 7.46 -1.89 18.10
C SER A 73 8.91 -2.14 18.53
N LEU A 74 9.17 -3.31 19.13
CA LEU A 74 10.55 -3.72 19.41
C LEU A 74 11.30 -3.98 18.08
N PRO A 75 12.59 -3.61 17.98
CA PRO A 75 13.39 -3.89 16.79
C PRO A 75 13.41 -5.38 16.43
N GLY A 76 13.20 -5.70 15.16
CA GLY A 76 13.15 -7.06 14.61
C GLY A 76 11.84 -7.83 14.88
N SER A 77 10.83 -7.20 15.48
CA SER A 77 9.57 -7.87 15.84
C SER A 77 8.56 -7.99 14.69
N ALA A 78 8.71 -7.20 13.62
CA ALA A 78 7.82 -7.14 12.47
C ALA A 78 8.04 -8.27 11.47
N SER A 79 9.25 -8.80 11.37
CA SER A 79 9.61 -9.79 10.35
C SER A 79 9.38 -11.24 10.78
N ALA A 80 9.48 -11.53 12.08
CA ALA A 80 9.33 -12.88 12.60
C ALA A 80 7.95 -13.49 12.20
N PRO A 81 7.90 -14.70 11.61
CA PRO A 81 6.66 -15.35 11.22
C PRO A 81 5.73 -15.62 12.41
N ALA A 82 4.41 -15.66 12.17
CA ALA A 82 3.40 -15.86 13.21
C ALA A 82 3.56 -17.19 13.97
N VAL A 83 4.09 -18.22 13.31
CA VAL A 83 4.31 -19.55 13.90
C VAL A 83 5.66 -19.69 14.62
N ASP A 84 6.54 -18.70 14.50
CA ASP A 84 7.87 -18.72 15.10
C ASP A 84 7.81 -18.40 16.60
N ARG A 85 8.53 -19.18 17.43
CA ARG A 85 8.58 -19.00 18.89
C ARG A 85 9.20 -17.67 19.32
N ARG A 86 10.02 -17.03 18.48
CA ARG A 86 10.51 -15.66 18.72
C ARG A 86 9.36 -14.66 18.92
N ARG A 87 8.16 -14.95 18.38
CA ARG A 87 6.96 -14.12 18.62
C ARG A 87 6.54 -14.14 20.09
N ASP A 88 6.61 -15.29 20.76
CA ASP A 88 6.34 -15.42 22.19
C ASP A 88 7.37 -14.62 23.00
N ASP A 89 8.65 -14.68 22.62
CA ASP A 89 9.72 -13.91 23.26
C ASP A 89 9.51 -12.39 23.11
N TYR A 90 9.16 -11.93 21.90
CA TYR A 90 8.80 -10.53 21.68
C TYR A 90 7.54 -10.11 22.45
N ALA A 91 6.58 -11.01 22.63
CA ALA A 91 5.39 -10.72 23.45
C ALA A 91 5.77 -10.49 24.91
N TYR A 92 6.60 -11.37 25.48
CA TYR A 92 7.11 -11.20 26.83
C TYR A 92 7.96 -9.93 26.96
N ALA A 93 8.90 -9.70 26.04
CA ALA A 93 9.76 -8.53 26.02
C ALA A 93 8.95 -7.23 25.88
N SER A 94 7.83 -7.24 25.15
CA SER A 94 6.94 -6.09 25.04
C SER A 94 6.27 -5.74 26.37
N GLY A 95 5.94 -6.76 27.18
CA GLY A 95 5.46 -6.57 28.55
C GLY A 95 6.53 -5.94 29.46
N VAL A 96 7.79 -6.36 29.31
CA VAL A 96 8.91 -5.72 30.04
C VAL A 96 9.12 -4.27 29.58
N ALA A 97 9.08 -4.02 28.27
CA ALA A 97 9.27 -2.71 27.68
C ALA A 97 8.19 -1.72 28.14
N VAL A 98 6.90 -2.10 28.15
CA VAL A 98 5.83 -1.19 28.59
C VAL A 98 5.99 -0.79 30.07
N LEU A 99 6.44 -1.71 30.94
CA LEU A 99 6.71 -1.38 32.33
C LEU A 99 7.88 -0.39 32.47
N ASN A 100 8.91 -0.52 31.62
CA ASN A 100 10.01 0.44 31.57
C ASN A 100 9.54 1.81 31.08
N LEU A 101 8.72 1.88 30.02
CA LEU A 101 8.13 3.13 29.53
C LEU A 101 7.29 3.82 30.60
N CYS A 102 6.49 3.07 31.38
CA CYS A 102 5.74 3.62 32.51
C CYS A 102 6.66 4.22 33.58
N LYS A 103 7.78 3.57 33.92
CA LYS A 103 8.75 4.09 34.88
C LYS A 103 9.44 5.37 34.40
N LEU A 104 9.73 5.44 33.09
CA LEU A 104 10.35 6.60 32.44
C LEU A 104 9.32 7.69 32.07
N ASN A 105 8.03 7.42 32.23
CA ASN A 105 6.91 8.27 31.78
C ASN A 105 7.02 8.66 30.29
N ILE A 106 7.46 7.73 29.45
CA ILE A 106 7.48 7.89 27.98
C ILE A 106 6.11 7.48 27.42
N ARG A 107 5.48 8.37 26.67
CA ARG A 107 4.12 8.24 26.12
C ARG A 107 4.16 8.15 24.59
N PRO A 108 3.07 7.70 23.93
CA PRO A 108 3.04 7.59 22.48
C PRO A 108 3.44 8.86 21.72
N ARG A 109 3.02 10.05 22.19
CA ARG A 109 3.38 11.34 21.55
C ARG A 109 4.83 11.77 21.77
N ASP A 110 5.52 11.19 22.75
CA ASP A 110 6.97 11.39 22.91
C ASP A 110 7.78 10.58 21.88
N ILE A 111 7.16 9.56 21.29
CA ILE A 111 7.74 8.67 20.26
C ILE A 111 7.28 9.11 18.85
N LEU A 112 5.99 9.43 18.70
CA LEU A 112 5.37 9.82 17.44
C LEU A 112 5.63 11.28 17.10
N THR A 113 6.88 11.61 16.81
CA THR A 113 7.29 12.93 16.33
C THR A 113 7.23 12.99 14.80
N LYS A 114 7.34 14.20 14.24
CA LYS A 114 7.48 14.38 12.79
C LYS A 114 8.66 13.58 12.21
N ALA A 115 9.81 13.57 12.90
CA ALA A 115 10.99 12.83 12.46
C ALA A 115 10.76 11.31 12.49
N ALA A 116 10.01 10.80 13.47
CA ALA A 116 9.59 9.38 13.47
C ALA A 116 8.68 9.04 12.27
N PHE A 117 7.76 9.93 11.88
CA PHE A 117 6.97 9.74 10.65
C PHE A 117 7.84 9.78 9.39
N GLU A 118 8.85 10.65 9.33
CA GLU A 118 9.81 10.67 8.22
C GLU A 118 10.61 9.35 8.14
N ASN A 119 11.03 8.78 9.28
CA ASN A 119 11.63 7.44 9.34
C ASN A 119 10.69 6.35 8.79
N ALA A 120 9.43 6.40 9.19
CA ALA A 120 8.43 5.43 8.74
C ALA A 120 8.21 5.51 7.23
N ILE A 121 8.13 6.71 6.66
CA ILE A 121 8.01 6.89 5.21
C ILE A 121 9.27 6.37 4.51
N ALA A 122 10.47 6.67 5.00
CA ALA A 122 11.71 6.17 4.42
C ALA A 122 11.74 4.63 4.37
N VAL A 123 11.36 3.97 5.46
CA VAL A 123 11.28 2.49 5.51
C VAL A 123 10.23 1.95 4.55
N VAL A 124 9.05 2.59 4.43
CA VAL A 124 8.02 2.21 3.46
C VAL A 124 8.54 2.30 2.02
N MET A 125 9.27 3.37 1.68
CA MET A 125 9.85 3.56 0.34
C MET A 125 10.89 2.48 0.03
N ALA A 126 11.80 2.24 0.97
CA ALA A 126 12.86 1.24 0.83
C ALA A 126 12.33 -0.19 0.69
N LEU A 127 11.26 -0.53 1.41
CA LEU A 127 10.67 -1.86 1.36
C LEU A 127 9.73 -2.08 0.17
N GLY A 128 9.41 -1.04 -0.62
CA GLY A 128 8.39 -1.17 -1.65
C GLY A 128 7.00 -1.42 -1.05
N GLY A 129 6.68 -0.73 0.05
CA GLY A 129 5.48 -0.97 0.85
C GLY A 129 4.14 -0.76 0.14
N SER A 130 3.06 -1.03 0.86
CA SER A 130 1.68 -0.80 0.41
C SER A 130 1.35 0.71 0.33
N THR A 131 0.62 1.11 -0.70
CA THR A 131 0.06 2.48 -0.84
C THR A 131 -0.87 2.86 0.32
N ASN A 132 -1.50 1.87 0.99
CA ASN A 132 -2.31 2.09 2.19
C ASN A 132 -1.50 2.66 3.36
N ALA A 133 -0.17 2.52 3.36
CA ALA A 133 0.68 3.16 4.36
C ALA A 133 0.52 4.68 4.34
N VAL A 134 0.28 5.29 3.17
CA VAL A 134 0.01 6.73 3.06
C VAL A 134 -1.23 7.11 3.87
N LEU A 135 -2.34 6.40 3.65
CA LEU A 135 -3.59 6.64 4.36
C LEU A 135 -3.42 6.47 5.88
N HIS A 136 -2.78 5.37 6.30
CA HIS A 136 -2.61 5.07 7.71
C HIS A 136 -1.63 6.00 8.42
N LEU A 137 -0.52 6.39 7.79
CA LEU A 137 0.43 7.33 8.38
C LEU A 137 -0.19 8.72 8.56
N LEU A 138 -0.98 9.20 7.59
CA LEU A 138 -1.74 10.45 7.72
C LEU A 138 -2.73 10.37 8.89
N ALA A 139 -3.45 9.25 9.04
CA ALA A 139 -4.39 9.06 10.14
C ALA A 139 -3.70 8.97 11.51
N ILE A 140 -2.59 8.22 11.62
CA ILE A 140 -1.81 8.11 12.86
C ILE A 140 -1.21 9.48 13.22
N ALA A 141 -0.71 10.24 12.24
CA ALA A 141 -0.21 11.59 12.46
C ALA A 141 -1.29 12.53 12.97
N HIS A 142 -2.51 12.47 12.41
CA HIS A 142 -3.67 13.22 12.89
C HIS A 142 -3.95 12.94 14.38
N GLU A 143 -4.04 11.67 14.78
CA GLU A 143 -4.29 11.27 16.19
C GLU A 143 -3.14 11.64 17.13
N ALA A 144 -1.91 11.63 16.61
CA ALA A 144 -0.71 12.06 17.33
C ALA A 144 -0.58 13.59 17.42
N GLU A 145 -1.46 14.36 16.76
CA GLU A 145 -1.37 15.81 16.60
C GLU A 145 -0.07 16.28 15.91
N VAL A 146 0.39 15.48 14.94
CA VAL A 146 1.54 15.79 14.09
C VAL A 146 1.07 16.17 12.69
N GLU A 147 1.57 17.29 12.18
CA GLU A 147 1.28 17.69 10.81
C GLU A 147 2.07 16.80 9.82
N LEU A 148 1.32 16.01 9.06
CA LEU A 148 1.84 15.23 7.94
C LEU A 148 0.96 15.48 6.72
N GLN A 149 1.58 15.81 5.59
CA GLN A 149 0.93 16.11 4.32
C GLN A 149 1.38 15.12 3.25
N LEU A 150 0.56 14.90 2.22
CA LEU A 150 0.89 13.99 1.11
C LEU A 150 2.24 14.30 0.43
N ASP A 151 2.59 15.57 0.29
CA ASP A 151 3.85 16.01 -0.32
C ASP A 151 5.11 15.52 0.44
N ALA A 152 4.98 15.21 1.74
CA ALA A 152 6.08 14.63 2.51
C ALA A 152 6.56 13.27 1.93
N PHE A 153 5.64 12.49 1.34
CA PHE A 153 5.96 11.20 0.77
C PHE A 153 6.89 11.33 -0.44
N ASN A 154 6.58 12.21 -1.39
CA ASN A 154 7.43 12.45 -2.56
C ASN A 154 8.77 13.06 -2.18
N LYS A 155 8.81 13.97 -1.19
CA LYS A 155 10.06 14.57 -0.68
C LYS A 155 11.03 13.53 -0.12
N ILE A 156 10.51 12.47 0.51
CA ILE A 156 11.32 11.38 1.07
C ILE A 156 11.65 10.36 -0.01
N ALA A 157 10.68 10.00 -0.86
CA ALA A 157 10.87 9.09 -1.99
C ALA A 157 11.96 9.57 -2.97
N ALA A 158 12.15 10.88 -3.11
CA ALA A 158 13.22 11.47 -3.91
C ALA A 158 14.64 11.19 -3.38
N LYS A 159 14.77 10.71 -2.14
CA LYS A 159 16.06 10.41 -1.49
C LYS A 159 16.24 8.94 -1.15
N VAL A 160 15.14 8.19 -1.05
CA VAL A 160 15.13 6.81 -0.58
C VAL A 160 14.73 5.89 -1.73
N PRO A 161 15.69 5.13 -2.29
CA PRO A 161 15.40 4.21 -3.39
C PRO A 161 14.67 2.97 -2.90
N HIS A 162 14.15 2.18 -3.83
CA HIS A 162 13.54 0.87 -3.54
C HIS A 162 14.63 -0.21 -3.40
N LEU A 163 14.65 -0.90 -2.26
CA LEU A 163 15.75 -1.78 -1.85
C LEU A 163 15.34 -3.25 -1.64
N ALA A 164 14.10 -3.56 -1.25
CA ALA A 164 13.71 -4.92 -0.92
C ALA A 164 12.93 -5.61 -2.05
N ASP A 165 13.41 -6.76 -2.54
CA ASP A 165 12.79 -7.48 -3.65
C ASP A 165 11.60 -8.33 -3.18
N THR A 166 10.52 -7.66 -2.79
CA THR A 166 9.38 -8.34 -2.16
C THR A 166 8.12 -8.34 -3.01
N LYS A 167 7.34 -9.42 -2.89
CA LYS A 167 5.99 -9.52 -3.44
C LYS A 167 5.13 -8.33 -2.98
N PRO A 168 4.23 -7.79 -3.83
CA PRO A 168 3.69 -8.42 -5.04
C PRO A 168 4.53 -8.35 -6.32
N HIS A 169 5.55 -7.47 -6.40
CA HIS A 169 6.33 -7.30 -7.63
C HIS A 169 7.62 -8.12 -7.63
N GLY A 170 8.31 -8.16 -6.49
CA GLY A 170 9.53 -8.92 -6.33
C GLY A 170 9.32 -10.42 -6.14
N GLN A 171 10.42 -11.13 -5.88
CA GLN A 171 10.38 -12.59 -5.73
C GLN A 171 10.09 -13.06 -4.30
N TYR A 172 10.51 -12.29 -3.30
CA TYR A 172 10.58 -12.77 -1.92
C TYR A 172 9.40 -12.36 -1.05
N HIS A 173 9.23 -13.04 0.09
CA HIS A 173 8.20 -12.76 1.10
C HIS A 173 8.81 -12.20 2.39
N MET A 174 7.98 -11.79 3.36
CA MET A 174 8.47 -11.29 4.66
C MET A 174 9.31 -12.33 5.42
N LEU A 175 9.07 -13.63 5.19
CA LEU A 175 9.90 -14.70 5.75
C LEU A 175 11.37 -14.57 5.31
N ASP A 176 11.61 -14.19 4.06
CA ASP A 176 12.96 -14.08 3.51
C ASP A 176 13.64 -12.80 4.01
N VAL A 177 12.87 -11.71 4.15
CA VAL A 177 13.32 -10.49 4.82
C VAL A 177 13.76 -10.80 6.26
N ASP A 178 12.99 -11.59 7.00
CA ASP A 178 13.35 -12.04 8.35
C ASP A 178 14.67 -12.82 8.39
N ARG A 179 14.86 -13.75 7.44
CA ARG A 179 16.06 -14.61 7.35
C ARG A 179 17.34 -13.83 7.15
N VAL A 180 17.28 -12.70 6.43
CA VAL A 180 18.45 -11.84 6.17
C VAL A 180 18.68 -10.79 7.26
N GLY A 181 17.86 -10.76 8.32
CA GLY A 181 18.04 -9.87 9.47
C GLY A 181 16.87 -8.92 9.74
N GLY A 182 15.82 -8.99 8.92
CA GLY A 182 14.56 -8.27 9.12
C GLY A 182 14.59 -6.79 8.74
N VAL A 183 13.54 -6.08 9.15
CA VAL A 183 13.42 -4.62 8.98
C VAL A 183 14.63 -3.83 9.54
N PRO A 184 15.29 -4.26 10.63
CA PRO A 184 16.49 -3.59 11.12
C PRO A 184 17.64 -3.45 10.12
N VAL A 185 17.76 -4.36 9.13
CA VAL A 185 18.80 -4.26 8.08
C VAL A 185 18.56 -3.00 7.24
N VAL A 186 17.33 -2.80 6.80
CA VAL A 186 16.93 -1.60 6.03
C VAL A 186 17.12 -0.34 6.87
N MET A 187 16.68 -0.37 8.14
CA MET A 187 16.83 0.79 9.03
C MET A 187 18.30 1.15 9.29
N ALA A 188 19.18 0.15 9.46
CA ALA A 188 20.61 0.38 9.63
C ALA A 188 21.24 1.03 8.39
N MET A 189 20.93 0.53 7.20
CA MET A 189 21.42 1.12 5.95
C MET A 189 20.97 2.57 5.77
N LEU A 190 19.69 2.85 6.03
CA LEU A 190 19.14 4.20 5.92
C LEU A 190 19.77 5.13 6.96
N LEU A 191 20.02 4.65 8.17
CA LEU A 191 20.71 5.43 9.21
C LEU A 191 22.15 5.76 8.81
N GLU A 192 22.92 4.79 8.31
CA GLU A 192 24.30 4.99 7.84
C GLU A 192 24.40 6.00 6.70
N ALA A 193 23.37 6.06 5.85
CA ALA A 193 23.28 7.01 4.75
C ALA A 193 22.72 8.40 5.16
N GLY A 194 22.37 8.61 6.44
CA GLY A 194 21.76 9.85 6.91
C GLY A 194 20.32 10.07 6.39
N LEU A 195 19.64 8.99 6.01
CA LEU A 195 18.26 8.97 5.53
C LEU A 195 17.25 8.58 6.63
N LEU A 196 17.73 8.39 7.86
CA LEU A 196 16.93 8.03 9.02
C LEU A 196 17.38 8.84 10.25
N HIS A 197 16.42 9.40 10.98
CA HIS A 197 16.63 10.16 12.21
C HIS A 197 16.95 9.20 13.37
N GLY A 198 18.23 9.09 13.70
CA GLY A 198 18.74 8.14 14.70
C GLY A 198 18.42 8.51 16.16
N ASP A 199 18.16 9.78 16.45
CA ASP A 199 17.95 10.30 17.81
C ASP A 199 16.52 10.10 18.34
N GLU A 200 15.60 9.62 17.48
CA GLU A 200 14.21 9.38 17.85
C GLU A 200 14.09 8.29 18.93
N ILE A 201 13.37 8.59 20.00
CA ILE A 201 13.10 7.65 21.10
C ILE A 201 12.12 6.58 20.65
N THR A 202 12.39 5.33 21.04
CA THR A 202 11.51 4.20 20.75
C THR A 202 10.93 3.60 22.04
N VAL A 203 10.04 2.63 21.85
CA VAL A 203 9.46 1.84 22.93
C VAL A 203 10.46 1.05 23.80
N THR A 204 11.72 0.91 23.39
CA THR A 204 12.75 0.33 24.25
C THR A 204 13.23 1.30 25.34
N GLY A 205 12.84 2.58 25.25
CA GLY A 205 13.39 3.68 26.05
C GLY A 205 14.77 4.13 25.59
N LYS A 206 15.19 3.72 24.38
CA LYS A 206 16.45 4.10 23.72
C LYS A 206 16.16 4.72 22.37
N THR A 207 17.14 5.40 21.80
CA THR A 207 17.01 5.97 20.46
C THR A 207 17.06 4.89 19.37
N VAL A 208 16.62 5.20 18.16
CA VAL A 208 16.74 4.30 17.00
C VAL A 208 18.20 3.87 16.80
N ALA A 209 19.14 4.82 16.84
CA ALA A 209 20.57 4.55 16.67
C ALA A 209 21.13 3.64 17.77
N GLU A 210 20.77 3.87 19.03
CA GLU A 210 21.18 3.02 20.15
C GLU A 210 20.66 1.58 19.98
N ASN A 211 19.41 1.43 19.55
CA ASN A 211 18.81 0.11 19.31
C ASN A 211 19.54 -0.64 18.19
N LEU A 212 19.79 0.02 17.06
CA LEU A 212 20.50 -0.59 15.92
C LEU A 212 21.95 -0.95 16.27
N ALA A 213 22.65 -0.11 17.04
CA ALA A 213 23.99 -0.41 17.52
C ALA A 213 24.05 -1.62 18.48
N LEU A 214 22.98 -1.87 19.24
CA LEU A 214 22.88 -3.02 20.15
C LEU A 214 22.62 -4.32 19.41
N ILE A 215 21.68 -4.33 18.46
CA ILE A 215 21.31 -5.56 17.74
C ILE A 215 22.25 -5.90 16.59
N LYS A 216 23.01 -4.90 16.08
CA LYS A 216 24.01 -5.04 15.01
C LYS A 216 23.47 -5.83 13.82
N PRO A 217 22.47 -5.30 13.08
CA PRO A 217 21.93 -5.97 11.92
C PRO A 217 23.06 -6.30 10.93
N PRO A 218 23.00 -7.44 10.23
CA PRO A 218 23.96 -7.75 9.19
C PRO A 218 23.86 -6.74 8.04
N ALA A 219 24.88 -6.75 7.18
CA ALA A 219 24.82 -6.04 5.90
C ALA A 219 23.68 -6.63 5.02
N PRO A 220 23.13 -5.85 4.07
CA PRO A 220 22.21 -6.37 3.06
C PRO A 220 22.83 -7.57 2.33
N ASP A 221 22.03 -8.60 2.07
CA ASP A 221 22.46 -9.82 1.40
C ASP A 221 22.65 -9.62 -0.12
N GLY A 222 22.04 -8.57 -0.69
CA GLY A 222 22.14 -8.22 -2.10
C GLY A 222 21.20 -8.99 -3.02
N GLU A 223 20.34 -9.84 -2.46
CA GLU A 223 19.33 -10.63 -3.18
C GLU A 223 17.92 -10.29 -2.67
N VAL A 224 17.65 -10.44 -1.36
CA VAL A 224 16.36 -10.06 -0.75
C VAL A 224 16.34 -8.57 -0.43
N ILE A 225 17.41 -8.06 0.19
CA ILE A 225 17.62 -6.64 0.47
C ILE A 225 18.87 -6.19 -0.28
N HIS A 226 18.69 -5.28 -1.22
CA HIS A 226 19.74 -4.71 -2.03
C HIS A 226 20.47 -3.58 -1.28
N PRO A 227 21.79 -3.40 -1.50
CA PRO A 227 22.51 -2.25 -0.96
C PRO A 227 22.11 -0.95 -1.67
N LEU A 228 22.26 0.20 -1.00
CA LEU A 228 21.99 1.53 -1.56
C LEU A 228 22.78 1.84 -2.84
N SER A 229 23.94 1.20 -3.03
CA SER A 229 24.77 1.35 -4.24
C SER A 229 24.25 0.58 -5.44
N ASN A 230 23.32 -0.36 -5.25
CA ASN A 230 22.71 -1.17 -6.31
C ASN A 230 21.22 -1.40 -6.01
N PRO A 231 20.40 -0.34 -5.94
CA PRO A 231 18.98 -0.46 -5.62
C PRO A 231 18.22 -1.15 -6.74
N ILE A 232 17.03 -1.67 -6.43
CA ILE A 232 16.12 -2.27 -7.42
C ILE A 232 15.59 -1.18 -8.36
N HIS A 233 15.23 -0.03 -7.79
CA HIS A 233 14.72 1.12 -8.53
C HIS A 233 15.20 2.42 -7.86
N ASP A 234 15.47 3.45 -8.67
CA ASP A 234 15.96 4.76 -8.21
C ASP A 234 14.88 5.56 -7.47
N LEU A 235 13.65 5.51 -7.97
CA LEU A 235 12.47 6.01 -7.27
C LEU A 235 12.08 5.08 -6.11
N GLY A 236 11.64 5.67 -5.00
CA GLY A 236 11.03 4.95 -3.89
C GLY A 236 9.78 4.16 -4.31
N GLY A 237 9.37 3.19 -3.50
CA GLY A 237 8.33 2.23 -3.88
C GLY A 237 6.92 2.79 -4.13
N ILE A 238 6.63 4.04 -3.76
CA ILE A 238 5.33 4.69 -3.88
C ILE A 238 5.54 6.12 -4.39
N ALA A 239 4.61 6.62 -5.22
CA ALA A 239 4.52 8.02 -5.60
C ALA A 239 3.12 8.56 -5.31
N VAL A 240 3.07 9.82 -4.89
CA VAL A 240 1.85 10.63 -4.87
C VAL A 240 1.75 11.36 -6.20
N LEU A 241 0.60 11.28 -6.86
CA LEU A 241 0.31 11.98 -8.11
C LEU A 241 -0.73 13.06 -7.88
N THR A 242 -0.60 14.19 -8.57
CA THR A 242 -1.57 15.30 -8.57
C THR A 242 -1.80 15.79 -9.99
N GLY A 243 -3.02 16.20 -10.33
CA GLY A 243 -3.30 16.75 -11.66
C GLY A 243 -4.79 17.02 -11.83
N THR A 244 -5.23 17.23 -13.08
CA THR A 244 -6.64 17.57 -13.33
C THR A 244 -7.61 16.46 -12.92
N LEU A 245 -7.18 15.20 -12.88
CA LEU A 245 -8.00 14.08 -12.43
C LEU A 245 -8.02 13.93 -10.89
N ALA A 246 -6.90 14.23 -10.22
CA ALA A 246 -6.73 14.07 -8.78
C ALA A 246 -6.16 15.35 -8.13
N PRO A 247 -6.94 16.45 -8.05
CA PRO A 247 -6.43 17.75 -7.63
C PRO A 247 -6.04 17.81 -6.15
N LYS A 248 -6.53 16.88 -5.30
CA LYS A 248 -6.08 16.72 -3.90
C LYS A 248 -5.07 15.58 -3.71
N GLY A 249 -4.69 14.92 -4.80
CA GLY A 249 -3.75 13.82 -4.80
C GLY A 249 -4.38 12.45 -5.02
N SER A 250 -3.52 11.52 -5.41
CA SER A 250 -3.75 10.09 -5.52
C SER A 250 -2.44 9.35 -5.24
N VAL A 251 -2.48 8.03 -5.08
CA VAL A 251 -1.29 7.24 -4.74
C VAL A 251 -1.14 6.08 -5.72
N VAL A 252 0.08 5.91 -6.23
CA VAL A 252 0.47 4.80 -7.09
C VAL A 252 1.67 4.06 -6.50
N LYS A 253 1.70 2.74 -6.65
CA LYS A 253 2.88 1.95 -6.33
C LYS A 253 3.84 1.98 -7.53
N VAL A 254 5.06 2.47 -7.33
CA VAL A 254 6.09 2.59 -8.38
C VAL A 254 6.95 1.34 -8.47
N ALA A 255 7.19 0.68 -7.33
CA ALA A 255 7.90 -0.59 -7.32
C ALA A 255 7.21 -1.58 -8.26
N GLY A 256 7.91 -2.03 -9.31
CA GLY A 256 7.39 -3.01 -10.28
C GLY A 256 6.73 -2.44 -11.54
N ILE A 257 6.82 -1.12 -11.79
CA ILE A 257 6.43 -0.51 -13.06
C ILE A 257 7.66 -0.38 -13.97
N ASP A 258 7.54 -0.86 -15.22
CA ASP A 258 8.63 -0.83 -16.22
C ASP A 258 8.70 0.47 -17.04
N PHE A 259 7.64 1.29 -17.01
CA PHE A 259 7.52 2.53 -17.78
C PHE A 259 7.00 3.67 -16.89
N ASP A 260 7.53 4.88 -17.08
CA ASP A 260 7.16 6.00 -16.21
C ASP A 260 5.84 6.70 -16.61
N GLU A 261 5.36 6.45 -17.83
CA GLU A 261 4.20 7.12 -18.42
C GLU A 261 3.18 6.12 -18.99
N PHE A 262 1.89 6.46 -18.88
CA PHE A 262 0.80 5.73 -19.52
C PHE A 262 -0.28 6.69 -20.00
N GLU A 263 -0.75 6.54 -21.23
CA GLU A 263 -1.86 7.34 -21.76
C GLU A 263 -2.85 6.48 -22.56
N GLY A 264 -4.12 6.52 -22.18
CA GLY A 264 -5.13 5.64 -22.75
C GLY A 264 -6.56 6.18 -22.67
N PRO A 265 -7.50 5.61 -23.44
CA PRO A 265 -8.91 5.92 -23.33
C PRO A 265 -9.52 5.34 -22.03
N ALA A 266 -10.41 6.09 -21.40
CA ALA A 266 -11.10 5.69 -20.20
C ALA A 266 -12.16 4.63 -20.48
N ARG A 267 -12.21 3.58 -19.65
CA ARG A 267 -13.31 2.62 -19.53
C ARG A 267 -13.94 2.83 -18.16
N VAL A 268 -15.18 3.34 -18.10
CA VAL A 268 -15.76 3.86 -16.85
C VAL A 268 -16.71 2.85 -16.21
N PHE A 269 -16.50 2.57 -14.92
CA PHE A 269 -17.29 1.63 -14.13
C PHE A 269 -17.75 2.26 -12.81
N GLU A 270 -19.05 2.16 -12.54
CA GLU A 270 -19.66 2.63 -11.29
C GLU A 270 -19.70 1.51 -10.24
N GLY A 271 -18.52 1.04 -9.86
CA GLY A 271 -18.32 -0.03 -8.88
C GLY A 271 -17.43 -1.16 -9.41
N GLU A 272 -16.82 -1.89 -8.47
CA GLU A 272 -15.88 -2.99 -8.76
C GLU A 272 -16.54 -4.12 -9.57
N GLU A 273 -17.80 -4.43 -9.24
CA GLU A 273 -18.54 -5.55 -9.81
C GLU A 273 -18.68 -5.43 -11.34
N LEU A 274 -18.99 -4.22 -11.84
CA LEU A 274 -19.12 -3.95 -13.28
C LEU A 274 -17.77 -4.01 -14.00
N ALA A 275 -16.70 -3.55 -13.36
CA ALA A 275 -15.35 -3.66 -13.90
C ALA A 275 -14.93 -5.14 -13.99
N MET A 276 -15.22 -5.93 -12.96
CA MET A 276 -14.94 -7.36 -12.92
C MET A 276 -15.66 -8.11 -14.05
N GLU A 277 -16.95 -7.84 -14.26
CA GLU A 277 -17.72 -8.44 -15.36
C GLU A 277 -17.09 -8.14 -16.73
N ALA A 278 -16.60 -6.91 -16.95
CA ALA A 278 -15.95 -6.54 -18.21
C ALA A 278 -14.60 -7.26 -18.42
N VAL A 279 -13.80 -7.39 -17.36
CA VAL A 279 -12.52 -8.13 -17.40
C VAL A 279 -12.75 -9.60 -17.71
N LEU A 280 -13.64 -10.27 -16.95
CA LEU A 280 -13.92 -11.70 -17.14
C LEU A 280 -14.58 -12.00 -18.49
N ALA A 281 -15.30 -11.03 -19.06
CA ALA A 281 -15.87 -11.15 -20.40
C ALA A 281 -14.88 -10.82 -21.53
N GLY A 282 -13.61 -10.51 -21.24
CA GLY A 282 -12.59 -10.18 -22.24
C GLY A 282 -12.87 -8.87 -22.99
N LYS A 283 -13.53 -7.90 -22.34
CA LYS A 283 -13.92 -6.61 -22.96
C LYS A 283 -12.91 -5.47 -22.75
N ILE A 284 -11.76 -5.77 -22.16
CA ILE A 284 -10.69 -4.82 -21.86
C ILE A 284 -9.57 -4.97 -22.87
N ASN A 285 -9.19 -3.87 -23.51
CA ASN A 285 -8.17 -3.84 -24.54
C ASN A 285 -6.82 -3.39 -23.98
N PRO A 286 -5.69 -3.77 -24.62
CA PRO A 286 -4.41 -3.12 -24.36
C PRO A 286 -4.52 -1.60 -24.57
N GLY A 287 -3.99 -0.84 -23.62
CA GLY A 287 -4.02 0.62 -23.58
C GLY A 287 -5.22 1.21 -22.83
N ASP A 288 -6.22 0.42 -22.44
CA ASP A 288 -7.40 0.93 -21.71
C ASP A 288 -7.00 1.45 -20.31
N VAL A 289 -7.65 2.53 -19.87
CA VAL A 289 -7.58 3.06 -18.50
C VAL A 289 -8.91 2.81 -17.81
N LEU A 290 -8.97 1.82 -16.92
CA LEU A 290 -10.18 1.46 -16.21
C LEU A 290 -10.38 2.40 -15.03
N VAL A 291 -11.46 3.17 -15.06
CA VAL A 291 -11.84 4.10 -13.99
C VAL A 291 -12.98 3.48 -13.19
N ILE A 292 -12.66 3.02 -11.98
CA ILE A 292 -13.60 2.40 -11.05
C ILE A 292 -13.93 3.43 -9.97
N ARG A 293 -15.14 4.00 -10.01
CA ARG A 293 -15.52 5.14 -9.17
C ARG A 293 -16.66 4.82 -8.22
N TYR A 294 -16.88 5.72 -7.25
CA TYR A 294 -17.82 5.54 -6.14
C TYR A 294 -17.41 4.44 -5.17
N GLU A 295 -16.10 4.23 -5.04
CA GLU A 295 -15.51 3.27 -4.11
C GLU A 295 -14.71 3.93 -2.99
N GLY A 296 -14.71 5.26 -2.92
CA GLY A 296 -14.06 6.06 -1.89
C GLY A 296 -14.67 5.96 -0.48
N PRO A 297 -14.17 6.74 0.48
CA PRO A 297 -14.64 6.72 1.86
C PRO A 297 -16.16 6.91 2.00
N LYS A 298 -16.76 7.82 1.25
CA LYS A 298 -18.20 8.10 1.34
C LYS A 298 -19.01 7.39 0.26
N GLY A 299 -18.43 7.17 -0.93
CA GLY A 299 -19.10 6.50 -2.04
C GLY A 299 -19.26 5.00 -1.84
N GLY A 300 -18.20 4.36 -1.32
CA GLY A 300 -18.10 2.91 -1.16
C GLY A 300 -19.15 2.27 -0.25
N PRO A 301 -19.32 2.64 1.04
CA PRO A 301 -18.89 3.83 1.81
C PRO A 301 -17.81 3.53 2.87
N GLY A 302 -16.69 2.93 2.45
CA GLY A 302 -15.63 2.53 3.38
C GLY A 302 -14.28 2.37 2.71
N MET A 303 -14.11 3.00 1.54
CA MET A 303 -12.89 2.96 0.75
C MET A 303 -12.44 1.50 0.47
N ARG A 304 -13.22 0.75 -0.33
CA ARG A 304 -12.97 -0.70 -0.54
C ARG A 304 -11.57 -0.94 -1.10
N GLU A 305 -10.99 -2.07 -0.71
CA GLU A 305 -9.69 -2.53 -1.19
C GLU A 305 -9.89 -3.66 -2.21
N MET A 306 -9.76 -3.31 -3.48
CA MET A 306 -10.14 -4.14 -4.62
C MET A 306 -8.98 -5.03 -5.06
N LEU A 307 -8.83 -6.19 -4.39
CA LEU A 307 -7.83 -7.21 -4.71
C LEU A 307 -8.26 -8.12 -5.87
N ALA A 308 -9.57 -8.34 -6.01
CA ALA A 308 -10.07 -9.28 -6.99
C ALA A 308 -9.79 -8.76 -8.42
N ILE A 309 -10.05 -7.47 -8.67
CA ILE A 309 -9.88 -6.88 -10.00
C ILE A 309 -8.42 -6.83 -10.46
N THR A 310 -7.48 -6.55 -9.56
CA THR A 310 -6.04 -6.52 -9.88
C THR A 310 -5.53 -7.92 -10.23
N GLY A 311 -5.92 -8.95 -9.45
CA GLY A 311 -5.62 -10.35 -9.74
C GLY A 311 -6.25 -10.83 -11.04
N ALA A 312 -7.52 -10.49 -11.29
CA ALA A 312 -8.23 -10.84 -12.52
C ALA A 312 -7.57 -10.20 -13.76
N MET A 313 -7.19 -8.92 -13.68
CA MET A 313 -6.46 -8.24 -14.76
C MET A 313 -5.14 -8.92 -15.09
N LYS A 314 -4.37 -9.34 -14.07
CA LYS A 314 -3.13 -10.09 -14.28
C LYS A 314 -3.39 -11.47 -14.89
N GLY A 315 -4.35 -12.22 -14.36
CA GLY A 315 -4.75 -13.54 -14.89
C GLY A 315 -5.27 -13.48 -16.33
N ALA A 316 -5.96 -12.39 -16.69
CA ALA A 316 -6.40 -12.11 -18.07
C ALA A 316 -5.27 -11.57 -18.99
N GLY A 317 -4.03 -11.51 -18.50
CA GLY A 317 -2.88 -11.02 -19.27
C GLY A 317 -2.92 -9.53 -19.58
N ARG A 318 -3.69 -8.73 -18.82
CA ARG A 318 -3.83 -7.27 -18.96
C ARG A 318 -3.06 -6.48 -17.89
N GLY A 319 -2.34 -7.17 -17.01
CA GLY A 319 -1.71 -6.56 -15.84
C GLY A 319 -0.56 -5.58 -16.13
N GLY A 320 0.04 -5.61 -17.32
CA GLY A 320 1.14 -4.74 -17.71
C GLY A 320 0.85 -3.81 -18.89
N ASP A 321 -0.34 -3.91 -19.50
CA ASP A 321 -0.70 -3.12 -20.69
C ASP A 321 -2.03 -2.37 -20.56
N ALA A 322 -2.63 -2.35 -19.38
CA ALA A 322 -3.78 -1.53 -19.03
C ALA A 322 -3.58 -0.91 -17.63
N ALA A 323 -4.26 0.20 -17.36
CA ALA A 323 -4.18 0.90 -16.08
C ALA A 323 -5.49 0.82 -15.30
N LEU A 324 -5.39 0.85 -13.97
CA LEU A 324 -6.52 0.90 -13.04
C LEU A 324 -6.48 2.21 -12.24
N ILE A 325 -7.59 2.92 -12.17
CA ILE A 325 -7.77 4.17 -11.40
C ILE A 325 -9.01 4.06 -10.53
N THR A 326 -8.92 4.47 -9.27
CA THR A 326 -10.07 4.51 -8.36
C THR A 326 -9.98 5.59 -7.28
N ASP A 327 -11.15 6.06 -6.81
CA ASP A 327 -11.30 6.80 -5.55
C ASP A 327 -11.28 5.89 -4.30
N GLY A 328 -11.37 4.57 -4.49
CA GLY A 328 -11.13 3.54 -3.47
C GLY A 328 -9.65 3.17 -3.29
N ARG A 329 -9.37 1.89 -3.01
CA ARG A 329 -8.02 1.33 -2.81
C ARG A 329 -7.83 0.09 -3.68
N PHE A 330 -6.59 -0.17 -4.06
CA PHE A 330 -6.19 -1.44 -4.69
C PHE A 330 -5.30 -2.24 -3.74
N SER A 331 -5.36 -3.57 -3.87
CA SER A 331 -4.45 -4.50 -3.21
C SER A 331 -3.99 -5.55 -4.19
N GLY A 332 -2.81 -6.13 -3.96
CA GLY A 332 -2.15 -6.93 -4.98
C GLY A 332 -1.66 -6.05 -6.13
N GLY A 333 -0.41 -6.22 -6.53
CA GLY A 333 0.12 -5.50 -7.69
C GLY A 333 -0.40 -6.14 -8.97
N THR A 334 -0.97 -5.35 -9.87
CA THR A 334 -0.80 -5.63 -11.31
C THR A 334 0.66 -5.30 -11.66
N HIS A 335 1.23 -5.92 -12.69
CA HIS A 335 2.56 -5.54 -13.22
C HIS A 335 2.53 -4.16 -13.95
N GLY A 336 1.77 -3.20 -13.44
CA GLY A 336 1.38 -1.98 -14.15
C GLY A 336 0.68 -0.98 -13.24
N PHE A 337 0.10 0.06 -13.84
CA PHE A 337 -0.42 1.22 -13.13
C PHE A 337 -1.71 0.93 -12.35
N CYS A 338 -1.62 0.97 -11.02
CA CYS A 338 -2.75 0.92 -10.10
C CYS A 338 -2.79 2.17 -9.22
N ILE A 339 -3.64 3.12 -9.57
CA ILE A 339 -3.79 4.40 -8.88
C ILE A 339 -5.02 4.35 -7.98
N GLY A 340 -4.81 4.42 -6.67
CA GLY A 340 -5.87 4.54 -5.69
C GLY A 340 -5.93 5.93 -5.08
N HIS A 341 -6.89 6.11 -4.17
CA HIS A 341 -7.00 7.31 -3.33
C HIS A 341 -7.24 8.60 -4.11
N VAL A 342 -7.80 8.51 -5.33
CA VAL A 342 -8.11 9.71 -6.12
C VAL A 342 -9.02 10.63 -5.32
N ALA A 343 -8.52 11.82 -5.02
CA ALA A 343 -9.21 12.81 -4.22
C ALA A 343 -9.40 14.13 -5.00
N PRO A 344 -10.58 14.78 -4.90
CA PRO A 344 -11.78 14.34 -4.18
C PRO A 344 -12.44 13.09 -4.79
N GLU A 345 -13.07 12.27 -3.96
CA GLU A 345 -13.80 11.07 -4.40
C GLU A 345 -15.06 11.42 -5.24
N ALA A 346 -15.56 10.45 -5.99
CA ALA A 346 -16.61 10.68 -6.98
C ALA A 346 -17.93 11.17 -6.35
N VAL A 347 -18.31 10.65 -5.18
CA VAL A 347 -19.56 11.05 -4.50
C VAL A 347 -19.55 12.50 -4.01
N LEU A 348 -18.38 13.15 -4.00
CA LEU A 348 -18.21 14.55 -3.66
C LEU A 348 -18.09 15.45 -4.90
N GLY A 349 -18.33 14.91 -6.10
CA GLY A 349 -18.21 15.65 -7.36
C GLY A 349 -16.76 15.95 -7.75
N GLY A 350 -15.79 15.15 -7.29
CA GLY A 350 -14.42 15.26 -7.76
C GLY A 350 -14.29 14.91 -9.25
N PRO A 351 -13.19 15.30 -9.93
CA PRO A 351 -13.04 15.11 -11.38
C PRO A 351 -13.26 13.66 -11.87
N ILE A 352 -12.92 12.65 -11.05
CA ILE A 352 -13.20 11.24 -11.34
C ILE A 352 -14.69 10.93 -11.56
N ALA A 353 -15.61 11.70 -10.96
CA ALA A 353 -17.06 11.59 -11.19
C ALA A 353 -17.49 12.08 -12.58
N LEU A 354 -16.64 12.85 -13.25
CA LEU A 354 -16.93 13.53 -14.52
C LEU A 354 -16.26 12.87 -15.72
N VAL A 355 -15.50 11.80 -15.49
CA VAL A 355 -14.92 10.99 -16.56
C VAL A 355 -16.05 10.30 -17.32
N GLU A 356 -15.98 10.37 -18.64
CA GLU A 356 -16.85 9.66 -19.58
C GLU A 356 -16.05 8.62 -20.39
N GLU A 357 -16.77 7.66 -20.96
CA GLU A 357 -16.18 6.61 -21.79
C GLU A 357 -15.38 7.20 -22.96
N GLY A 358 -14.13 6.76 -23.12
CA GLY A 358 -13.24 7.19 -24.19
C GLY A 358 -12.43 8.47 -23.92
N ASP A 359 -12.68 9.20 -22.82
CA ASP A 359 -11.85 10.32 -22.41
C ASP A 359 -10.38 9.88 -22.27
N ARG A 360 -9.43 10.73 -22.68
CA ARG A 360 -8.00 10.40 -22.56
C ARG A 360 -7.51 10.73 -21.16
N ILE A 361 -6.82 9.80 -20.52
CA ILE A 361 -6.16 9.99 -19.23
C ILE A 361 -4.66 9.76 -19.41
N ARG A 362 -3.85 10.69 -18.88
CA ARG A 362 -2.38 10.59 -18.84
C ARG A 362 -1.90 10.43 -17.41
N ILE A 363 -1.00 9.48 -17.19
CA ILE A 363 -0.31 9.21 -15.94
C ILE A 363 1.18 9.40 -16.18
N ASP A 364 1.85 10.17 -15.34
CA ASP A 364 3.29 10.41 -15.39
C ASP A 364 3.88 10.35 -13.98
N VAL A 365 4.60 9.27 -13.70
CA VAL A 365 5.14 9.01 -12.35
C VAL A 365 6.32 9.91 -12.04
N ARG A 366 7.17 10.23 -13.02
CA ARG A 366 8.36 11.07 -12.79
C ARG A 366 8.00 12.53 -12.54
N ASN A 367 7.00 13.03 -13.26
CA ASN A 367 6.48 14.38 -13.04
C ASN A 367 5.38 14.43 -11.96
N HIS A 368 5.07 13.30 -11.32
CA HIS A 368 4.05 13.17 -10.29
C HIS A 368 2.66 13.68 -10.75
N SER A 369 2.28 13.41 -12.00
CA SER A 369 1.04 13.92 -12.59
C SER A 369 0.02 12.84 -12.97
N ILE A 370 -1.26 13.21 -12.88
CA ILE A 370 -2.39 12.42 -13.36
C ILE A 370 -3.49 13.34 -13.89
N ASP A 371 -3.66 13.32 -15.21
CA ASP A 371 -4.44 14.33 -15.92
C ASP A 371 -5.56 13.69 -16.75
N LEU A 372 -6.77 14.20 -16.56
CA LEU A 372 -7.91 14.01 -17.46
C LEU A 372 -7.77 15.03 -18.59
N LEU A 373 -7.54 14.56 -19.82
CA LEU A 373 -7.29 15.40 -20.99
C LEU A 373 -8.60 15.87 -21.62
N VAL A 374 -9.42 16.53 -20.79
CA VAL A 374 -10.69 17.17 -21.16
C VAL A 374 -10.57 18.63 -20.77
N ASP A 375 -11.07 19.53 -21.61
CA ASP A 375 -10.99 20.96 -21.32
C ASP A 375 -11.90 21.35 -20.15
N GLU A 376 -11.51 22.43 -19.46
CA GLU A 376 -12.20 22.89 -18.26
C GLU A 376 -13.67 23.24 -18.53
N GLN A 377 -14.02 23.77 -19.71
CA GLN A 377 -15.40 24.13 -20.02
C GLN A 377 -16.29 22.89 -20.06
N THR A 378 -15.83 21.83 -20.75
CA THR A 378 -16.54 20.54 -20.78
C THR A 378 -16.71 19.95 -19.38
N LEU A 379 -15.68 20.01 -18.53
CA LEU A 379 -15.77 19.52 -17.15
C LEU A 379 -16.78 20.32 -16.31
N GLN A 380 -16.83 21.64 -16.45
CA GLN A 380 -17.83 22.47 -15.78
C GLN A 380 -19.26 22.16 -16.24
N GLU A 381 -19.45 21.93 -17.55
CA GLU A 381 -20.75 21.50 -18.10
C GLU A 381 -21.18 20.13 -17.56
N ARG A 382 -20.26 19.17 -17.47
CA ARG A 382 -20.53 17.86 -16.85
C ARG A 382 -20.85 17.99 -15.37
N LEU A 383 -20.10 18.81 -14.62
CA LEU A 383 -20.34 19.04 -13.19
C LEU A 383 -21.69 19.70 -12.93
N ALA A 384 -22.11 20.65 -13.77
CA ALA A 384 -23.42 21.30 -13.64
C ALA A 384 -24.60 20.32 -13.83
N ASN A 385 -24.38 19.25 -14.60
CA ASN A 385 -25.36 18.19 -14.82
C ASN A 385 -25.21 17.00 -13.85
N TRP A 386 -24.10 16.94 -13.10
CA TRP A 386 -23.82 15.84 -12.19
C TRP A 386 -24.74 15.87 -10.97
N LYS A 387 -25.21 14.68 -10.58
CA LYS A 387 -26.03 14.48 -9.39
C LYS A 387 -25.35 13.44 -8.52
N ALA A 388 -25.14 13.79 -7.25
CA ALA A 388 -24.63 12.85 -6.27
C ALA A 388 -25.56 11.63 -6.18
N PRO A 389 -25.02 10.39 -6.23
CA PRO A 389 -25.83 9.21 -6.03
C PRO A 389 -26.40 9.16 -4.61
N GLU A 390 -27.54 8.49 -4.45
CA GLU A 390 -28.11 8.25 -3.12
C GLU A 390 -27.15 7.42 -2.26
N PRO A 391 -27.03 7.69 -0.95
CA PRO A 391 -26.17 6.92 -0.06
C PRO A 391 -26.54 5.43 -0.08
N ARG A 392 -25.57 4.56 -0.37
CA ARG A 392 -25.74 3.09 -0.34
C ARG A 392 -26.24 2.60 1.03
N TYR A 393 -25.87 3.29 2.11
CA TYR A 393 -26.26 2.97 3.48
C TYR A 393 -26.81 4.21 4.19
N THR A 394 -28.06 4.14 4.63
CA THR A 394 -28.76 5.25 5.34
C THR A 394 -28.82 5.08 6.85
N LYS A 395 -28.41 3.91 7.37
CA LYS A 395 -28.40 3.56 8.80
C LYS A 395 -27.19 2.70 9.16
N GLY A 396 -26.91 2.57 10.45
CA GLY A 396 -25.84 1.69 10.95
C GLY A 396 -24.45 2.33 10.90
N VAL A 397 -23.41 1.50 11.09
CA VAL A 397 -22.01 1.98 11.20
C VAL A 397 -21.53 2.66 9.92
N LEU A 398 -21.89 2.14 8.75
CA LEU A 398 -21.45 2.67 7.46
C LEU A 398 -22.08 4.04 7.16
N ALA A 399 -23.33 4.26 7.54
CA ALA A 399 -23.95 5.60 7.42
C ALA A 399 -23.27 6.63 8.34
N LYS A 400 -22.89 6.22 9.56
CA LYS A 400 -22.12 7.08 10.48
C LYS A 400 -20.74 7.39 9.90
N TYR A 401 -20.05 6.38 9.37
CA TYR A 401 -18.75 6.55 8.74
C TYR A 401 -18.82 7.52 7.56
N ALA A 402 -19.73 7.31 6.60
CA ALA A 402 -19.90 8.19 5.44
C ALA A 402 -20.15 9.66 5.84
N THR A 403 -20.83 9.88 6.97
CA THR A 403 -21.07 11.23 7.50
C THR A 403 -19.77 11.87 8.01
N LEU A 404 -18.97 11.13 8.79
CA LEU A 404 -17.84 11.65 9.56
C LEU A 404 -16.48 11.56 8.86
N ALA A 405 -16.33 10.65 7.91
CA ALA A 405 -15.07 10.39 7.23
C ALA A 405 -14.62 11.61 6.41
N ARG A 406 -13.32 11.91 6.48
CA ARG A 406 -12.63 12.84 5.59
C ARG A 406 -12.12 12.14 4.34
N GLY A 407 -11.57 12.90 3.41
CA GLY A 407 -11.00 12.36 2.17
C GLY A 407 -9.77 11.50 2.43
N ALA A 408 -9.41 10.68 1.45
CA ALA A 408 -8.20 9.85 1.51
C ALA A 408 -6.92 10.68 1.64
N ASP A 409 -6.92 11.89 1.07
CA ASP A 409 -5.87 12.90 1.20
C ASP A 409 -5.62 13.37 2.64
N GLN A 410 -6.57 13.08 3.54
CA GLN A 410 -6.51 13.42 4.96
C GLN A 410 -6.48 12.17 5.85
N GLY A 411 -6.11 11.01 5.29
CA GLY A 411 -6.06 9.74 6.03
C GLY A 411 -7.42 9.09 6.28
N ALA A 412 -8.49 9.59 5.66
CA ALA A 412 -9.87 9.15 5.88
C ALA A 412 -10.28 9.06 7.37
N VAL A 413 -9.73 9.98 8.19
CA VAL A 413 -10.07 10.10 9.61
C VAL A 413 -11.55 10.42 9.80
N THR A 414 -12.14 9.94 10.89
CA THR A 414 -13.52 10.29 11.27
C THR A 414 -13.48 11.37 12.34
N VAL A 415 -14.00 12.55 12.03
CA VAL A 415 -14.06 13.67 12.98
C VAL A 415 -15.52 14.07 13.23
N ALA A 416 -15.86 14.27 14.50
CA ALA A 416 -17.21 14.62 14.96
C ALA A 416 -17.49 16.12 14.86
#